data_AF-A0A7Y0EFU3-F1
#
_entry.id   AF-A0A7Y0EFU3-F1
#
_cell.length_a   1.000
_cell.length_b   1.000
_cell.length_c   1.000
_cell.angle_alpha   90.00
_cell.angle_beta   90.00
_cell.angle_gamma   90.00
#
_symmetry.space_group_name_H-M   'P 1'
#
loop_
_entity.id
_entity.type
_entity.pdbx_description
1 polymer ?
#
loop_
_entity_poly.entity_id
_entity_poly.type
_entity_poly.pdbx_seq_one_letter_code
_entity_poly.pdbx_strand_id
1 'polypeptide(L)'
;MIKEFEYTYMNKYWNNQMFQWCNYFEEGKYDLSGVDNEIFKIVMRFNKIIKPIDRKSKVACLIMNRDLVDKSPKVAKLRNYIDNKSNFNYDVLPEVKKNRYNYKLEMALRMKNYVLNLIKIRNSSAKQLGFSSYPELVLTTEEIDKSKLIRLLNKYVDDNLPKALDLIKKYDITWESWFSDLNRISSIDNTYKNTNVINQLFEIFGLNDINSRIQIRYMEDSFSGVASEVSPGDIRIVVKPINSLFSLTTLFHEIGHAIAYNFNKEEGLYKILPASYDEAMAVVIENIASKLLLNEYEQKKVAEIGLLENTRCAISALFEFELWGNMSQAGELYIKHYSRLGFKINNPFIWASDTFRSIDPVYIHNYVVGSVLSEALINYFIKKYSYNYREWGKWLIDNIYIDGRKRAFKEKIESVCDLL
;
A
#
# COMPACT_ATOMS: atom_id res chain seq x y z
N MET A 1 19.29 8.99 24.90
CA MET A 1 19.38 8.10 23.71
C MET A 1 18.11 8.11 22.87
N ILE A 2 16.96 7.60 23.34
CA ILE A 2 15.76 7.53 22.47
C ILE A 2 15.27 8.89 21.96
N LYS A 3 15.29 9.93 22.81
CA LYS A 3 14.93 11.31 22.41
C LYS A 3 15.86 11.85 21.31
N GLU A 4 17.14 11.53 21.39
CA GLU A 4 18.15 11.95 20.40
C GLU A 4 17.98 11.20 19.07
N PHE A 5 17.75 9.88 19.13
CA PHE A 5 17.40 9.09 17.96
C PHE A 5 16.15 9.65 17.28
N GLU A 6 15.06 9.82 18.03
CA GLU A 6 13.81 10.36 17.49
C GLU A 6 14.02 11.72 16.84
N TYR A 7 14.67 12.68 17.52
CA TYR A 7 14.90 14.00 16.95
C TYR A 7 15.69 13.95 15.62
N THR A 8 16.82 13.22 15.61
CA THR A 8 17.67 13.15 14.42
C THR A 8 17.05 12.35 13.29
N TYR A 9 16.38 11.24 13.61
CA TYR A 9 15.69 10.39 12.66
C TYR A 9 14.51 11.11 12.01
N MET A 10 13.62 11.73 12.81
CA MET A 10 12.40 12.35 12.31
C MET A 10 12.69 13.50 11.33
N ASN A 11 13.75 14.27 11.55
CA ASN A 11 14.17 15.31 10.61
C ASN A 11 14.51 14.71 9.22
N LYS A 12 15.27 13.61 9.19
CA LYS A 12 15.63 12.94 7.94
C LYS A 12 14.46 12.17 7.31
N TYR A 13 13.58 11.61 8.14
CA TYR A 13 12.34 10.99 7.69
C TYR A 13 11.46 11.99 6.91
N TRP A 14 11.17 13.17 7.48
CA TRP A 14 10.35 14.17 6.81
C TRP A 14 11.00 14.75 5.55
N ASN A 15 12.33 14.95 5.57
CA ASN A 15 13.05 15.32 4.34
C ASN A 15 12.88 14.26 3.25
N ASN A 16 12.96 12.97 3.61
CA ASN A 16 12.73 11.88 2.65
C ASN A 16 11.31 11.91 2.09
N GLN A 17 10.29 12.06 2.93
CA GLN A 17 8.89 12.14 2.49
C GLN A 17 8.66 13.31 1.52
N MET A 18 9.15 14.50 1.87
CA MET A 18 9.04 15.69 1.03
C MET A 18 9.80 15.52 -0.29
N PHE A 19 11.04 15.03 -0.26
CA PHE A 19 11.85 14.85 -1.46
C PHE A 19 11.27 13.79 -2.40
N GLN A 20 10.73 12.70 -1.86
CA GLN A 20 10.04 11.69 -2.64
C GLN A 20 8.79 12.28 -3.31
N TRP A 21 7.99 13.07 -2.58
CA TRP A 21 6.85 13.78 -3.14
C TRP A 21 7.27 14.70 -4.29
N CYS A 22 8.26 15.56 -4.06
CA CYS A 22 8.71 16.49 -5.09
C CYS A 22 9.26 15.77 -6.32
N ASN A 23 10.04 14.70 -6.14
CA ASN A 23 10.59 13.93 -7.26
C ASN A 23 9.51 13.30 -8.15
N TYR A 24 8.39 12.84 -7.57
CA TYR A 24 7.32 12.22 -8.34
C TYR A 24 6.31 13.22 -8.92
N PHE A 25 6.03 14.31 -8.22
CA PHE A 25 4.86 15.15 -8.52
C PHE A 25 5.18 16.62 -8.77
N GLU A 26 6.41 17.07 -8.51
CA GLU A 26 6.81 18.48 -8.59
C GLU A 26 8.14 18.66 -9.33
N GLU A 27 8.48 17.72 -10.22
CA GLU A 27 9.69 17.74 -11.05
C GLU A 27 11.01 17.89 -10.25
N GLY A 28 10.98 17.50 -8.97
CA GLY A 28 12.13 17.49 -8.09
C GLY A 28 13.24 16.57 -8.61
N LYS A 29 14.48 16.90 -8.24
CA LYS A 29 15.69 16.11 -8.56
C LYS A 29 16.53 15.87 -7.30
N TYR A 30 15.85 15.59 -6.19
CA TYR A 30 16.49 15.35 -4.90
C TYR A 30 17.18 13.98 -4.89
N ASP A 31 18.36 13.91 -4.28
CA ASP A 31 19.10 12.66 -4.09
C ASP A 31 18.53 11.86 -2.91
N LEU A 32 17.56 11.00 -3.21
CA LEU A 32 16.98 10.08 -2.22
C LEU A 32 18.00 9.09 -1.65
N SER A 33 19.04 8.72 -2.42
CA SER A 33 20.07 7.79 -1.93
C SER A 33 20.95 8.45 -0.86
N GLY A 34 21.21 9.76 -1.00
CA GLY A 34 21.90 10.58 -0.02
C GLY A 34 21.15 10.62 1.31
N VAL A 35 19.85 10.93 1.28
CA VAL A 35 19.01 10.98 2.49
C VAL A 35 18.86 9.59 3.13
N ASP A 36 18.66 8.54 2.33
CA ASP A 36 18.62 7.15 2.84
C ASP A 36 19.93 6.77 3.56
N ASN A 37 21.08 7.15 3.02
CA ASN A 37 22.37 6.90 3.66
C ASN A 37 22.53 7.65 4.99
N GLU A 38 21.99 8.87 5.11
CA GLU A 38 21.97 9.60 6.38
C GLU A 38 21.07 8.88 7.41
N ILE A 39 19.88 8.44 7.01
CA ILE A 39 19.00 7.63 7.85
C ILE A 39 19.72 6.35 8.29
N PHE A 40 20.37 5.65 7.35
CA PHE A 40 21.14 4.44 7.64
C PHE A 40 22.24 4.65 8.68
N LYS A 41 22.99 5.76 8.60
CA LYS A 41 24.00 6.11 9.59
C LYS A 41 23.39 6.38 10.97
N ILE A 42 22.24 7.04 11.02
CA ILE A 42 21.50 7.27 12.27
C ILE A 42 21.09 5.93 12.88
N VAL A 43 20.41 5.06 12.15
CA VAL A 43 19.94 3.77 12.70
C VAL A 43 21.12 2.88 13.12
N MET A 44 22.23 2.87 12.37
CA MET A 44 23.46 2.15 12.74
C MET A 44 24.05 2.62 14.08
N ARG A 45 24.02 3.94 14.33
CA ARG A 45 24.51 4.54 15.59
C ARG A 45 23.67 4.07 16.78
N PHE A 46 22.34 4.01 16.64
CA PHE A 46 21.44 3.79 17.76
C PHE A 46 20.97 2.34 17.96
N ASN A 47 20.99 1.49 16.93
CA ASN A 47 20.43 0.13 16.97
C ASN A 47 21.00 -0.75 18.10
N LYS A 48 22.31 -0.65 18.37
CA LYS A 48 22.92 -1.45 19.45
C LYS A 48 22.65 -0.89 20.86
N ILE A 49 22.25 0.38 20.93
CA ILE A 49 22.14 1.15 22.17
C ILE A 49 20.71 1.13 22.72
N ILE A 50 19.72 1.36 21.87
CA ILE A 50 18.31 1.39 22.28
C ILE A 50 17.81 -0.05 22.42
N LYS A 51 17.26 -0.38 23.58
CA LYS A 51 16.63 -1.68 23.87
C LYS A 51 15.13 -1.50 24.05
N PRO A 52 14.30 -2.47 23.63
CA PRO A 52 12.84 -2.36 23.65
C PRO A 52 12.29 -2.60 25.07
N ILE A 53 12.51 -1.64 25.97
CA ILE A 53 12.08 -1.70 27.38
C ILE A 53 10.66 -1.15 27.59
N ASP A 54 10.17 -0.38 26.62
CA ASP A 54 8.83 0.21 26.59
C ASP A 54 8.32 0.24 25.14
N ARG A 55 7.09 0.72 24.94
CA ARG A 55 6.50 0.79 23.61
C ARG A 55 7.27 1.71 22.66
N LYS A 56 7.79 2.85 23.14
CA LYS A 56 8.46 3.85 22.29
C LYS A 56 9.78 3.30 21.77
N SER A 57 10.55 2.69 22.65
CA SER A 57 11.79 1.99 22.32
C SER A 57 11.54 0.75 21.47
N LYS A 58 10.44 0.02 21.68
CA LYS A 58 10.02 -1.06 20.77
C LYS A 58 9.77 -0.53 19.36
N VAL A 59 8.96 0.53 19.21
CA VAL A 59 8.72 1.17 17.89
C VAL A 59 10.02 1.65 17.26
N ALA A 60 10.91 2.27 18.03
CA ALA A 60 12.24 2.66 17.55
C ALA A 60 13.03 1.44 17.01
N CYS A 61 13.06 0.33 17.75
CA CYS A 61 13.72 -0.90 17.31
C CYS A 61 13.09 -1.48 16.03
N LEU A 62 11.76 -1.47 15.90
CA LEU A 62 11.07 -1.95 14.70
C LEU A 62 11.45 -1.11 13.47
N ILE A 63 11.43 0.22 13.60
CA ILE A 63 11.84 1.16 12.54
C ILE A 63 13.32 0.93 12.17
N MET A 64 14.21 0.90 13.16
CA MET A 64 15.65 0.70 12.91
C MET A 64 15.94 -0.64 12.21
N ASN A 65 15.29 -1.73 12.62
CA ASN A 65 15.48 -3.04 11.99
C ASN A 65 15.11 -3.02 10.50
N ARG A 66 14.00 -2.33 10.15
CA ARG A 66 13.59 -2.18 8.75
C ARG A 66 14.59 -1.34 7.96
N ASP A 67 14.96 -0.18 8.50
CA ASP A 67 15.83 0.77 7.81
C ASP A 67 17.29 0.33 7.70
N LEU A 68 17.77 -0.53 8.59
CA LEU A 68 19.08 -1.17 8.44
C LEU A 68 19.18 -2.00 7.16
N VAL A 69 18.07 -2.47 6.61
CA VAL A 69 18.03 -3.13 5.31
C VAL A 69 17.70 -2.14 4.21
N ASP A 70 16.55 -1.49 4.28
CA ASP A 70 16.00 -0.71 3.16
C ASP A 70 16.74 0.59 2.88
N LYS A 71 17.37 1.17 3.90
CA LYS A 71 18.16 2.41 3.77
C LYS A 71 19.65 2.11 3.61
N SER A 72 20.07 0.84 3.65
CA SER A 72 21.46 0.48 3.42
C SER A 72 21.92 1.00 2.05
N PRO A 73 23.14 1.54 1.91
CA PRO A 73 23.58 2.20 0.67
C PRO A 73 23.47 1.32 -0.57
N LYS A 74 23.68 0.01 -0.43
CA LYS A 74 23.56 -0.97 -1.53
C LYS A 74 22.10 -1.15 -1.97
N VAL A 75 21.17 -1.26 -1.01
CA VAL A 75 19.74 -1.43 -1.29
C VAL A 75 19.15 -0.13 -1.84
N ALA A 76 19.36 0.99 -1.16
CA ALA A 76 18.85 2.29 -1.56
C ALA A 76 19.29 2.68 -2.98
N LYS A 77 20.60 2.57 -3.29
CA LYS A 77 21.12 2.87 -4.62
C LYS A 77 20.47 2.01 -5.72
N LEU A 78 20.35 0.70 -5.48
CA LEU A 78 19.77 -0.20 -6.46
C LEU A 78 18.25 0.00 -6.60
N ARG A 79 17.53 0.23 -5.50
CA ARG A 79 16.10 0.56 -5.52
C ARG A 79 15.85 1.82 -6.34
N ASN A 80 16.58 2.91 -6.05
CA ASN A 80 16.42 4.19 -6.75
C ASN A 80 16.84 4.09 -8.23
N TYR A 81 17.83 3.24 -8.56
CA TYR A 81 18.17 2.92 -9.94
C TYR A 81 17.02 2.20 -10.66
N ILE A 82 16.37 1.24 -10.02
CA ILE A 82 15.24 0.48 -10.59
C ILE A 82 14.01 1.39 -10.76
N ASP A 83 13.76 2.27 -9.80
CA ASP A 83 12.61 3.17 -9.81
C ASP A 83 12.67 4.21 -10.94
N ASN A 84 13.88 4.66 -11.27
CA ASN A 84 14.06 5.57 -12.38
C ASN A 84 13.92 4.84 -13.73
N LYS A 85 12.71 4.92 -14.31
CA LYS A 85 12.35 4.33 -15.60
C LYS A 85 13.26 4.79 -16.75
N SER A 86 13.90 5.97 -16.67
CA SER A 86 14.82 6.43 -17.71
C SER A 86 16.03 5.50 -17.89
N ASN A 87 16.40 4.76 -16.85
CA ASN A 87 17.51 3.81 -16.89
C ASN A 87 17.20 2.57 -17.76
N PHE A 88 15.94 2.34 -18.10
CA PHE A 88 15.51 1.17 -18.86
C PHE A 88 14.84 1.51 -20.19
N ASN A 89 14.41 2.76 -20.41
CA ASN A 89 13.58 3.14 -21.56
C ASN A 89 14.33 3.80 -22.74
N TYR A 90 15.67 3.89 -22.68
CA TYR A 90 16.50 4.73 -23.54
C TYR A 90 16.50 4.36 -25.05
N ASP A 91 16.31 3.09 -25.40
CA ASP A 91 16.32 2.57 -26.79
C ASP A 91 15.05 1.78 -27.13
N VAL A 92 14.00 1.90 -26.31
CA VAL A 92 12.73 1.21 -26.57
C VAL A 92 12.06 1.83 -27.79
N LEU A 93 11.79 0.99 -28.79
CA LEU A 93 11.22 1.41 -30.07
C LEU A 93 9.87 2.13 -29.88
N PRO A 94 9.59 3.22 -30.63
CA PRO A 94 8.33 3.96 -30.53
C PRO A 94 7.08 3.08 -30.73
N GLU A 95 7.15 2.07 -31.59
CA GLU A 95 6.07 1.10 -31.83
C GLU A 95 5.75 0.24 -30.60
N VAL A 96 6.77 -0.16 -29.82
CA VAL A 96 6.58 -0.89 -28.57
C VAL A 96 5.93 0.01 -27.53
N LYS A 97 6.31 1.30 -27.48
CA LYS A 97 5.72 2.29 -26.55
C LYS A 97 4.22 2.52 -26.79
N LYS A 98 3.72 2.31 -28.02
CA LYS A 98 2.28 2.45 -28.35
C LYS A 98 1.41 1.38 -27.69
N ASN A 99 1.95 0.19 -27.42
CA ASN A 99 1.23 -0.87 -26.73
C ASN A 99 1.70 -0.98 -25.28
N ARG A 100 0.81 -0.64 -24.33
CA ARG A 100 1.14 -0.61 -22.90
C ARG A 100 1.65 -1.95 -22.36
N TYR A 101 1.10 -3.06 -22.82
CA TYR A 101 1.54 -4.39 -22.37
C TYR A 101 2.92 -4.73 -22.91
N ASN A 102 3.16 -4.54 -24.20
CA ASN A 102 4.47 -4.80 -24.81
C ASN A 102 5.56 -3.92 -24.18
N TYR A 103 5.26 -2.64 -23.95
CA TYR A 103 6.15 -1.75 -23.22
C TYR A 103 6.45 -2.25 -21.81
N LYS A 104 5.43 -2.65 -21.05
CA LYS A 104 5.59 -3.18 -19.69
C LYS A 104 6.44 -4.46 -19.70
N LEU A 105 6.22 -5.36 -20.65
CA LEU A 105 7.00 -6.59 -20.81
C LEU A 105 8.47 -6.28 -21.11
N GLU A 106 8.74 -5.38 -22.06
CA GLU A 106 10.10 -4.95 -22.40
C GLU A 106 10.83 -4.38 -21.17
N MET A 107 10.15 -3.54 -20.39
CA MET A 107 10.70 -3.03 -19.12
C MET A 107 10.97 -4.16 -18.13
N ALA A 108 10.03 -5.10 -17.98
CA ALA A 108 10.18 -6.23 -17.07
C ALA A 108 11.41 -7.08 -17.40
N LEU A 109 11.64 -7.37 -18.69
CA LEU A 109 12.78 -8.17 -19.15
C LEU A 109 14.12 -7.49 -18.80
N ARG A 110 14.21 -6.17 -18.99
CA ARG A 110 15.40 -5.37 -18.67
C ARG A 110 15.62 -5.24 -17.16
N MET A 111 14.55 -5.07 -16.39
CA MET A 111 14.61 -4.87 -14.94
C MET A 111 14.84 -6.17 -14.17
N LYS A 112 14.44 -7.33 -14.72
CA LYS A 112 14.42 -8.64 -14.03
C LYS A 112 15.65 -8.93 -13.18
N ASN A 113 16.85 -8.82 -13.77
CA ASN A 113 18.08 -9.16 -13.06
C ASN A 113 18.40 -8.17 -11.93
N TYR A 114 18.06 -6.89 -12.10
CA TYR A 114 18.20 -5.88 -11.06
C TYR A 114 17.24 -6.12 -9.90
N VAL A 115 15.98 -6.47 -10.20
CA VAL A 115 14.97 -6.79 -9.17
C VAL A 115 15.38 -8.04 -8.39
N LEU A 116 15.81 -9.11 -9.07
CA LEU A 116 16.32 -10.32 -8.40
C LEU A 116 17.54 -10.04 -7.52
N ASN A 117 18.45 -9.18 -7.99
CA ASN A 117 19.60 -8.76 -7.19
C ASN A 117 19.18 -7.95 -5.96
N LEU A 118 18.19 -7.07 -6.09
CA LEU A 118 17.64 -6.30 -4.97
C LEU A 118 16.99 -7.22 -3.93
N ILE A 119 16.17 -8.19 -4.36
CA ILE A 119 15.58 -9.22 -3.49
C ILE A 119 16.71 -9.98 -2.76
N LYS A 120 17.74 -10.42 -3.47
CA LYS A 120 18.88 -11.13 -2.87
C LYS A 120 19.59 -10.30 -1.80
N ILE A 121 19.91 -9.03 -2.08
CA ILE A 121 20.61 -8.15 -1.12
C ILE A 121 19.75 -7.90 0.12
N ARG A 122 18.45 -7.61 -0.05
CA ARG A 122 17.51 -7.44 1.06
C ARG A 122 17.40 -8.70 1.92
N ASN A 123 17.23 -9.87 1.28
CA ASN A 123 17.09 -11.14 1.98
C ASN A 123 18.36 -11.53 2.75
N SER A 124 19.54 -11.33 2.16
CA SER A 124 20.82 -11.54 2.84
C SER A 124 20.99 -10.60 4.02
N SER A 125 20.62 -9.33 3.89
CA SER A 125 20.73 -8.33 4.97
C SER A 125 19.77 -8.64 6.12
N ALA A 126 18.52 -9.03 5.83
CA ALA A 126 17.57 -9.46 6.84
C ALA A 126 18.08 -10.69 7.63
N LYS A 127 18.69 -11.67 6.93
CA LYS A 127 19.31 -12.84 7.57
C LYS A 127 20.48 -12.47 8.48
N GLN A 128 21.30 -11.49 8.11
CA GLN A 128 22.38 -10.98 8.96
C GLN A 128 21.86 -10.28 10.23
N LEU A 129 20.64 -9.75 10.21
CA LEU A 129 19.96 -9.19 11.39
C LEU A 129 19.25 -10.27 12.24
N GLY A 130 19.32 -11.55 11.86
CA GLY A 130 18.74 -12.66 12.61
C GLY A 130 17.32 -13.08 12.18
N PHE A 131 16.77 -12.50 11.11
CA PHE A 131 15.48 -12.90 10.57
C PHE A 131 15.61 -14.08 9.60
N SER A 132 14.59 -14.92 9.48
CA SER A 132 14.62 -16.07 8.55
C SER A 132 14.64 -15.65 7.07
N SER A 133 14.04 -14.50 6.77
CA SER A 133 13.92 -13.93 5.42
C SER A 133 13.57 -12.45 5.50
N TYR A 134 13.65 -11.72 4.38
CA TYR A 134 13.18 -10.33 4.34
C TYR A 134 11.67 -10.17 4.57
N PRO A 135 10.76 -11.02 4.03
CA PRO A 135 9.35 -10.98 4.43
C PRO A 135 9.13 -11.16 5.93
N GLU A 136 9.94 -11.99 6.59
CA GLU A 136 9.87 -12.13 8.05
C GLU A 136 10.23 -10.82 8.76
N LEU A 137 11.30 -10.14 8.31
CA LEU A 137 11.66 -8.82 8.80
C LEU A 137 10.51 -7.83 8.61
N VAL A 138 9.96 -7.72 7.40
CA VAL A 138 8.85 -6.80 7.09
C VAL A 138 7.69 -7.02 8.04
N LEU A 139 7.14 -8.23 8.07
CA LEU A 139 5.94 -8.55 8.85
C LEU A 139 6.20 -8.40 10.35
N THR A 140 7.38 -8.76 10.85
CA THR A 140 7.74 -8.54 12.25
C THR A 140 7.79 -7.05 12.59
N THR A 141 8.38 -6.22 11.71
CA THR A 141 8.47 -4.77 11.92
C THR A 141 7.12 -4.06 11.81
N GLU A 142 6.13 -4.73 11.22
CA GLU A 142 4.73 -4.31 11.14
C GLU A 142 3.86 -4.97 12.22
N GLU A 143 4.45 -5.83 13.06
CA GLU A 143 3.76 -6.55 14.13
C GLU A 143 2.64 -7.49 13.63
N ILE A 144 2.84 -8.09 12.45
CA ILE A 144 1.93 -9.07 11.83
C ILE A 144 2.45 -10.49 12.02
N ASP A 145 1.57 -11.41 12.44
CA ASP A 145 1.87 -12.84 12.42
C ASP A 145 1.78 -13.39 10.99
N LYS A 146 2.96 -13.74 10.43
CA LYS A 146 3.08 -14.28 9.08
C LYS A 146 2.23 -15.55 8.86
N SER A 147 2.13 -16.42 9.86
CA SER A 147 1.37 -17.67 9.73
C SER A 147 -0.14 -17.40 9.67
N LYS A 148 -0.65 -16.47 10.48
CA LYS A 148 -2.04 -16.01 10.43
C LYS A 148 -2.33 -15.35 9.10
N LEU A 149 -1.44 -14.47 8.65
CA LEU A 149 -1.59 -13.79 7.35
C LEU A 149 -1.65 -14.78 6.20
N ILE A 150 -0.73 -15.75 6.12
CA ILE A 150 -0.76 -16.77 5.05
C ILE A 150 -2.05 -17.58 5.09
N ARG A 151 -2.55 -17.96 6.27
CA ARG A 151 -3.85 -18.65 6.40
C ARG A 151 -5.00 -17.77 5.91
N LEU A 152 -5.03 -16.49 6.28
CA LEU A 152 -6.02 -15.52 5.84
C LEU A 152 -6.01 -15.38 4.31
N LEU A 153 -4.84 -15.21 3.69
CA LEU A 153 -4.72 -15.04 2.25
C LEU A 153 -5.17 -16.29 1.48
N ASN A 154 -4.77 -17.49 1.93
CA ASN A 154 -5.24 -18.73 1.29
C ASN A 154 -6.75 -18.88 1.40
N LYS A 155 -7.32 -18.70 2.61
CA LYS A 155 -8.76 -18.73 2.82
C LYS A 155 -9.49 -17.72 1.95
N TYR A 156 -8.99 -16.49 1.85
CA TYR A 156 -9.58 -15.45 1.02
C TYR A 156 -9.63 -15.87 -0.45
N VAL A 157 -8.54 -16.43 -0.98
CA VAL A 157 -8.53 -16.94 -2.36
C VAL A 157 -9.53 -18.09 -2.51
N ASP A 158 -9.51 -19.08 -1.62
CA ASP A 158 -10.37 -20.26 -1.74
C ASP A 158 -11.86 -19.90 -1.71
N ASP A 159 -12.25 -18.95 -0.84
CA ASP A 159 -13.64 -18.49 -0.72
C ASP A 159 -14.12 -17.65 -1.92
N ASN A 160 -13.22 -16.90 -2.57
CA ASN A 160 -13.59 -15.90 -3.58
C ASN A 160 -13.24 -16.29 -5.02
N LEU A 161 -12.32 -17.23 -5.23
CA LEU A 161 -11.83 -17.57 -6.56
C LEU A 161 -12.93 -18.02 -7.53
N PRO A 162 -13.92 -18.85 -7.15
CA PRO A 162 -15.01 -19.22 -8.06
C PRO A 162 -15.77 -18.00 -8.59
N LYS A 163 -16.13 -17.06 -7.71
CA LYS A 163 -16.81 -15.81 -8.09
C LYS A 163 -15.91 -14.92 -8.94
N ALA A 164 -14.62 -14.84 -8.63
CA ALA A 164 -13.67 -14.08 -9.43
C ALA A 164 -13.58 -14.62 -10.86
N LEU A 165 -13.54 -15.95 -11.04
CA LEU A 165 -13.55 -16.60 -12.36
C LEU A 165 -14.82 -16.30 -13.16
N ASP A 166 -15.99 -16.29 -12.49
CA ASP A 166 -17.25 -15.92 -13.13
C ASP A 166 -17.26 -14.45 -13.57
N LEU A 167 -16.73 -13.55 -12.74
CA LEU A 167 -16.63 -12.12 -13.07
C LEU A 167 -15.60 -11.85 -14.18
N ILE A 168 -14.47 -12.57 -14.20
CA ILE A 168 -13.47 -12.50 -15.28
C ILE A 168 -14.13 -12.83 -16.62
N LYS A 169 -14.94 -13.91 -16.67
CA LYS A 169 -15.70 -14.27 -17.88
C LYS A 169 -16.78 -13.25 -18.21
N LYS A 170 -17.56 -12.82 -17.22
CA LYS A 170 -18.66 -11.85 -17.37
C LYS A 170 -18.19 -10.54 -18.00
N TYR A 171 -16.99 -10.08 -17.66
CA TYR A 171 -16.45 -8.78 -18.07
C TYR A 171 -15.36 -8.88 -19.14
N ASP A 172 -15.09 -10.09 -19.66
CA ASP A 172 -14.03 -10.34 -20.65
C ASP A 172 -12.68 -9.74 -20.20
N ILE A 173 -12.31 -10.01 -18.96
CA ILE A 173 -11.06 -9.52 -18.37
C ILE A 173 -9.91 -10.37 -18.86
N THR A 174 -8.82 -9.74 -19.29
CA THR A 174 -7.57 -10.44 -19.63
C THR A 174 -6.46 -10.09 -18.66
N TRP A 175 -5.43 -10.94 -18.59
CA TRP A 175 -4.27 -10.66 -17.76
C TRP A 175 -3.51 -9.41 -18.25
N GLU A 176 -3.39 -9.27 -19.57
CA GLU A 176 -2.72 -8.18 -20.27
C GLU A 176 -3.34 -6.81 -19.97
N SER A 177 -4.68 -6.76 -19.87
CA SER A 177 -5.47 -5.53 -19.74
C SER A 177 -6.18 -5.40 -18.39
N TRP A 178 -5.86 -6.22 -17.39
CA TRP A 178 -6.53 -6.29 -16.08
C TRP A 178 -7.04 -4.94 -15.54
N PHE A 179 -6.14 -3.98 -15.31
CA PHE A 179 -6.53 -2.68 -14.74
C PHE A 179 -7.36 -1.80 -15.68
N SER A 180 -7.13 -1.87 -16.99
CA SER A 180 -8.00 -1.18 -17.94
C SER A 180 -9.37 -1.84 -18.02
N ASP A 181 -9.46 -3.16 -17.85
CA ASP A 181 -10.72 -3.89 -17.87
C ASP A 181 -11.55 -3.59 -16.62
N LEU A 182 -10.91 -3.53 -15.44
CA LEU A 182 -11.56 -3.08 -14.20
C LEU A 182 -12.16 -1.67 -14.34
N ASN A 183 -11.42 -0.75 -14.97
CA ASN A 183 -11.92 0.60 -15.27
C ASN A 183 -13.15 0.61 -16.19
N ARG A 184 -13.33 -0.41 -17.05
CA ARG A 184 -14.48 -0.51 -17.95
C ARG A 184 -15.72 -1.14 -17.31
N ILE A 185 -15.61 -1.78 -16.14
CA ILE A 185 -16.74 -2.46 -15.49
C ILE A 185 -17.92 -1.51 -15.22
N SER A 186 -17.63 -0.25 -14.91
CA SER A 186 -18.63 0.80 -14.82
C SER A 186 -18.01 2.19 -15.02
N SER A 187 -18.63 2.98 -15.90
CA SER A 187 -18.44 4.43 -15.92
C SER A 187 -19.19 5.09 -14.77
N ILE A 188 -18.77 6.31 -14.43
CA ILE A 188 -19.54 7.22 -13.58
C ILE A 188 -20.15 8.34 -14.41
N ASP A 189 -21.30 8.85 -13.98
CA ASP A 189 -21.82 10.11 -14.50
C ASP A 189 -20.99 11.30 -13.97
N ASN A 190 -21.12 12.47 -14.59
CA ASN A 190 -20.45 13.71 -14.23
C ASN A 190 -20.76 14.19 -12.80
N THR A 191 -21.74 13.60 -12.12
CA THR A 191 -22.17 13.92 -10.75
C THR A 191 -21.04 13.76 -9.71
N TYR A 192 -20.13 12.82 -9.90
CA TYR A 192 -19.03 12.53 -8.97
C TYR A 192 -17.70 13.24 -9.31
N LYS A 193 -17.65 14.03 -10.39
CA LYS A 193 -16.41 14.70 -10.83
C LYS A 193 -15.99 15.88 -9.96
N ASN A 194 -16.81 16.26 -8.98
CA ASN A 194 -16.58 17.41 -8.11
C ASN A 194 -16.13 16.96 -6.70
N THR A 195 -15.40 17.83 -6.01
CA THR A 195 -14.98 17.69 -4.60
C THR A 195 -16.15 17.50 -3.62
N ASN A 196 -17.40 17.67 -4.07
CA ASN A 196 -18.61 17.50 -3.26
C ASN A 196 -18.74 16.12 -2.62
N VAL A 197 -18.31 15.04 -3.29
CA VAL A 197 -18.42 13.68 -2.73
C VAL A 197 -17.53 13.48 -1.49
N ILE A 198 -16.38 14.17 -1.45
CA ILE A 198 -15.47 14.16 -0.30
C ILE A 198 -16.10 14.93 0.86
N ASN A 199 -16.65 16.12 0.59
CA ASN A 199 -17.35 16.92 1.59
C ASN A 199 -18.52 16.15 2.20
N GLN A 200 -19.30 15.45 1.39
CA GLN A 200 -20.38 14.58 1.85
C GLN A 200 -19.87 13.47 2.78
N LEU A 201 -18.78 12.79 2.41
CA LEU A 201 -18.17 11.78 3.29
C LEU A 201 -17.81 12.35 4.65
N PHE A 202 -17.15 13.51 4.67
CA PHE A 202 -16.75 14.17 5.90
C PHE A 202 -17.95 14.63 6.72
N GLU A 203 -18.99 15.18 6.10
CA GLU A 203 -20.22 15.57 6.79
C GLU A 203 -20.94 14.38 7.44
N ILE A 204 -20.99 13.24 6.73
CA ILE A 204 -21.60 11.99 7.23
C ILE A 204 -20.85 11.49 8.47
N PHE A 205 -19.51 11.54 8.46
CA PHE A 205 -18.69 11.14 9.61
C PHE A 205 -18.51 12.22 10.68
N GLY A 206 -18.94 13.47 10.42
CA GLY A 206 -18.73 14.60 11.32
C GLY A 206 -17.29 15.13 11.35
N LEU A 207 -16.59 15.09 10.21
CA LEU A 207 -15.16 15.41 10.05
C LEU A 207 -14.90 16.74 9.33
N ASN A 208 -15.85 17.68 9.36
CA ASN A 208 -15.86 18.89 8.51
C ASN A 208 -14.56 19.73 8.54
N ASP A 209 -13.83 19.70 9.65
CA ASP A 209 -12.62 20.52 9.86
C ASP A 209 -11.40 20.02 9.05
N ILE A 210 -11.46 18.83 8.45
CA ILE A 210 -10.33 18.23 7.74
C ILE A 210 -10.06 18.85 6.36
N ASN A 211 -11.09 19.42 5.71
CA ASN A 211 -11.01 19.90 4.33
C ASN A 211 -9.88 20.91 4.08
N SER A 212 -9.67 21.82 5.02
CA SER A 212 -8.63 22.85 4.92
C SER A 212 -7.19 22.31 5.04
N ARG A 213 -7.03 21.03 5.42
CA ARG A 213 -5.74 20.41 5.74
C ARG A 213 -5.27 19.40 4.70
N ILE A 214 -6.12 19.05 3.75
CA ILE A 214 -5.80 18.09 2.67
C ILE A 214 -5.71 18.86 1.35
N GLN A 215 -4.57 18.74 0.69
CA GLN A 215 -4.36 19.27 -0.66
C GLN A 215 -4.58 18.16 -1.69
N ILE A 216 -5.53 18.32 -2.61
CA ILE A 216 -5.82 17.32 -3.64
C ILE A 216 -5.48 17.88 -5.02
N ARG A 217 -4.69 17.13 -5.80
CA ARG A 217 -4.36 17.46 -7.19
C ARG A 217 -4.76 16.30 -8.11
N TYR A 218 -5.38 16.64 -9.25
CA TYR A 218 -5.73 15.66 -10.29
C TYR A 218 -4.68 15.69 -11.41
N MET A 219 -4.10 14.54 -11.76
CA MET A 219 -3.02 14.45 -12.75
C MET A 219 -3.18 13.22 -13.68
N GLU A 220 -3.31 13.43 -14.99
CA GLU A 220 -3.54 12.35 -15.99
C GLU A 220 -2.36 11.37 -16.13
N ASP A 221 -1.14 11.90 -16.26
CA ASP A 221 0.09 11.13 -16.52
C ASP A 221 0.83 10.69 -15.25
N SER A 222 0.10 10.51 -14.15
CA SER A 222 0.67 10.14 -12.85
C SER A 222 0.32 8.70 -12.41
N PHE A 223 0.63 8.37 -11.16
CA PHE A 223 0.14 7.18 -10.46
C PHE A 223 -1.39 7.16 -10.43
N SER A 224 -2.01 6.00 -10.16
CA SER A 224 -3.48 5.92 -10.06
C SER A 224 -4.02 6.80 -8.92
N GLY A 225 -3.36 6.75 -7.77
CA GLY A 225 -3.58 7.55 -6.56
C GLY A 225 -2.37 7.42 -5.64
N VAL A 226 -2.03 8.49 -4.93
CA VAL A 226 -1.04 8.53 -3.83
C VAL A 226 -1.43 9.61 -2.83
N ALA A 227 -1.51 9.25 -1.55
CA ALA A 227 -1.61 10.14 -0.41
C ALA A 227 -0.33 10.11 0.43
N SER A 228 0.13 11.28 0.88
CA SER A 228 1.29 11.38 1.76
C SER A 228 1.14 12.54 2.74
N GLU A 229 1.52 12.31 3.99
CA GLU A 229 1.91 13.38 4.90
C GLU A 229 3.40 13.69 4.63
N VAL A 230 3.68 14.82 3.97
CA VAL A 230 5.05 15.18 3.55
C VAL A 230 5.82 15.92 4.64
N SER A 231 5.09 16.52 5.57
CA SER A 231 5.56 17.05 6.84
C SER A 231 4.39 17.07 7.83
N PRO A 232 4.60 17.16 9.15
CA PRO A 232 3.51 17.11 10.13
C PRO A 232 2.40 18.12 9.82
N GLY A 233 1.20 17.61 9.49
CA GLY A 233 0.03 18.40 9.13
C GLY A 233 -0.05 18.89 7.67
N ASP A 234 0.96 18.63 6.83
CA ASP A 234 0.92 18.86 5.38
C ASP A 234 0.58 17.56 4.66
N ILE A 235 -0.72 17.36 4.42
CA ILE A 235 -1.26 16.16 3.80
C ILE A 235 -1.63 16.47 2.35
N ARG A 236 -1.11 15.65 1.44
CA ARG A 236 -1.28 15.84 -0.01
C ARG A 236 -1.76 14.55 -0.66
N ILE A 237 -2.63 14.70 -1.65
CA ILE A 237 -3.17 13.63 -2.48
C ILE A 237 -2.95 14.00 -3.95
N VAL A 238 -2.42 13.07 -4.73
CA VAL A 238 -2.45 13.09 -6.19
C VAL A 238 -3.26 11.90 -6.66
N VAL A 239 -4.24 12.13 -7.54
CA VAL A 239 -5.08 11.07 -8.10
C VAL A 239 -5.37 11.34 -9.57
N LYS A 240 -5.68 10.30 -10.35
CA LYS A 240 -6.13 10.50 -11.73
C LYS A 240 -7.52 11.16 -11.78
N PRO A 241 -7.85 11.86 -12.88
CA PRO A 241 -9.21 12.33 -13.10
C PRO A 241 -10.22 11.19 -12.99
N ILE A 242 -11.33 11.47 -12.32
CA ILE A 242 -12.36 10.49 -12.02
C ILE A 242 -13.23 10.27 -13.27
N ASN A 243 -13.16 9.08 -13.84
CA ASN A 243 -13.89 8.71 -15.07
C ASN A 243 -14.59 7.34 -14.99
N SER A 244 -14.33 6.57 -13.94
CA SER A 244 -14.92 5.26 -13.67
C SER A 244 -15.18 5.09 -12.17
N LEU A 245 -15.97 4.08 -11.80
CA LEU A 245 -16.12 3.72 -10.38
C LEU A 245 -14.78 3.31 -9.77
N PHE A 246 -13.90 2.65 -10.52
CA PHE A 246 -12.56 2.28 -10.06
C PHE A 246 -11.70 3.50 -9.72
N SER A 247 -11.75 4.55 -10.54
CA SER A 247 -11.04 5.81 -10.24
C SER A 247 -11.66 6.56 -9.05
N LEU A 248 -12.97 6.45 -8.83
CA LEU A 248 -13.66 7.05 -7.68
C LEU A 248 -13.30 6.33 -6.38
N THR A 249 -13.26 4.99 -6.38
CA THR A 249 -12.82 4.22 -5.21
C THR A 249 -11.35 4.48 -4.91
N THR A 250 -10.51 4.67 -5.93
CA THR A 250 -9.12 5.12 -5.74
C THR A 250 -9.08 6.45 -4.98
N LEU A 251 -9.94 7.43 -5.32
CA LEU A 251 -10.00 8.67 -4.53
C LEU A 251 -10.42 8.41 -3.08
N PHE A 252 -11.44 7.57 -2.84
CA PHE A 252 -11.84 7.23 -1.47
C PHE A 252 -10.73 6.54 -0.67
N HIS A 253 -9.94 5.70 -1.33
CA HIS A 253 -8.76 5.07 -0.77
C HIS A 253 -7.74 6.11 -0.29
N GLU A 254 -7.35 7.06 -1.17
CA GLU A 254 -6.42 8.13 -0.80
C GLU A 254 -6.95 9.04 0.31
N ILE A 255 -8.27 9.26 0.35
CA ILE A 255 -8.91 9.99 1.45
C ILE A 255 -8.81 9.21 2.77
N GLY A 256 -8.85 7.89 2.73
CA GLY A 256 -8.66 7.05 3.92
C GLY A 256 -7.29 7.25 4.57
N HIS A 257 -6.21 7.27 3.78
CA HIS A 257 -4.87 7.66 4.25
C HIS A 257 -4.87 9.06 4.89
N ALA A 258 -5.45 10.04 4.19
CA ALA A 258 -5.48 11.42 4.68
C ALA A 258 -6.24 11.59 6.01
N ILE A 259 -7.34 10.84 6.20
CA ILE A 259 -8.05 10.77 7.49
C ILE A 259 -7.11 10.23 8.58
N ALA A 260 -6.41 9.12 8.30
CA ALA A 260 -5.48 8.53 9.27
C ALA A 260 -4.37 9.52 9.67
N TYR A 261 -3.74 10.21 8.71
CA TYR A 261 -2.69 11.19 8.97
C TYR A 261 -3.18 12.39 9.78
N ASN A 262 -4.36 12.95 9.44
CA ASN A 262 -4.91 14.13 10.10
C ASN A 262 -5.34 13.85 11.56
N PHE A 263 -5.93 12.68 11.79
CA PHE A 263 -6.44 12.33 13.11
C PHE A 263 -5.42 11.66 14.01
N ASN A 264 -4.26 11.23 13.50
CA ASN A 264 -3.12 10.88 14.32
C ASN A 264 -2.57 12.12 15.06
N LYS A 265 -2.83 12.21 16.38
CA LYS A 265 -2.40 13.31 17.25
C LYS A 265 -1.04 13.09 17.88
N GLU A 266 -0.37 12.00 17.52
CA GLU A 266 0.96 11.71 18.03
C GLU A 266 2.05 12.53 17.36
N GLU A 267 3.19 12.58 18.02
CA GLU A 267 4.41 13.18 17.51
C GLU A 267 5.55 12.15 17.48
N GLY A 268 6.65 12.52 16.84
CA GLY A 268 7.86 11.71 16.79
C GLY A 268 7.62 10.35 16.14
N LEU A 269 8.21 9.30 16.71
CA LEU A 269 8.16 7.95 16.13
C LEU A 269 6.74 7.36 16.06
N TYR A 270 5.82 7.83 16.91
CA TYR A 270 4.43 7.36 16.88
C TYR A 270 3.59 7.98 15.77
N LYS A 271 4.09 9.06 15.15
CA LYS A 271 3.48 9.64 13.95
C LYS A 271 3.64 8.73 12.73
N ILE A 272 4.73 7.95 12.66
CA ILE A 272 5.04 7.04 11.55
C ILE A 272 4.16 5.79 11.65
N LEU A 273 3.17 5.69 10.76
CA LEU A 273 2.31 4.53 10.66
C LEU A 273 3.03 3.36 9.97
N PRO A 274 2.83 2.10 10.42
CA PRO A 274 3.26 0.94 9.65
C PRO A 274 2.37 0.79 8.40
N ALA A 275 2.93 0.29 7.30
CA ALA A 275 2.20 0.15 6.02
C ALA A 275 0.90 -0.64 6.16
N SER A 276 0.90 -1.72 6.93
CA SER A 276 -0.30 -2.52 7.22
C SER A 276 -1.42 -1.78 7.93
N TYR A 277 -1.11 -0.84 8.82
CA TYR A 277 -2.13 0.03 9.38
C TYR A 277 -2.65 0.92 8.26
N ASP A 278 -1.74 1.65 7.63
CA ASP A 278 -2.04 2.77 6.74
C ASP A 278 -2.94 2.34 5.58
N GLU A 279 -2.53 1.31 4.87
CA GLU A 279 -3.27 0.69 3.76
C GLU A 279 -4.56 0.00 4.18
N ALA A 280 -4.54 -0.76 5.28
CA ALA A 280 -5.75 -1.45 5.70
C ALA A 280 -6.86 -0.43 6.03
N MET A 281 -6.51 0.68 6.66
CA MET A 281 -7.48 1.74 6.97
C MET A 281 -7.88 2.55 5.73
N ALA A 282 -7.01 2.73 4.75
CA ALA A 282 -7.37 3.29 3.45
C ALA A 282 -8.46 2.46 2.75
N VAL A 283 -8.29 1.14 2.68
CA VAL A 283 -9.29 0.21 2.12
C VAL A 283 -10.57 0.17 2.95
N VAL A 284 -10.49 0.29 4.28
CA VAL A 284 -11.68 0.40 5.12
C VAL A 284 -12.51 1.62 4.75
N ILE A 285 -11.89 2.79 4.59
CA ILE A 285 -12.58 4.00 4.21
C ILE A 285 -13.09 3.92 2.76
N GLU A 286 -12.31 3.36 1.84
CA GLU A 286 -12.74 3.08 0.46
C GLU A 286 -14.06 2.31 0.42
N ASN A 287 -14.15 1.22 1.18
CA ASN A 287 -15.32 0.35 1.22
C ASN A 287 -16.51 1.00 1.94
N ILE A 288 -16.28 1.69 3.06
CA ILE A 288 -17.35 2.40 3.77
C ILE A 288 -17.90 3.56 2.91
N ALA A 289 -17.03 4.40 2.35
CA ALA A 289 -17.44 5.52 1.51
C ALA A 289 -18.28 5.04 0.33
N SER A 290 -17.86 3.95 -0.32
CA SER A 290 -18.61 3.34 -1.42
C SER A 290 -20.01 2.90 -0.99
N LYS A 291 -20.17 2.31 0.21
CA LYS A 291 -21.50 1.92 0.73
C LYS A 291 -22.39 3.10 1.10
N LEU A 292 -21.81 4.22 1.50
CA LEU A 292 -22.57 5.37 2.01
C LEU A 292 -22.98 6.34 0.89
N LEU A 293 -22.16 6.47 -0.16
CA LEU A 293 -22.28 7.54 -1.14
C LEU A 293 -22.78 7.07 -2.51
N LEU A 294 -22.65 5.78 -2.82
CA LEU A 294 -23.03 5.23 -4.11
C LEU A 294 -24.44 4.62 -4.08
N ASN A 295 -25.11 4.58 -5.22
CA ASN A 295 -26.40 3.89 -5.33
C ASN A 295 -26.22 2.35 -5.36
N GLU A 296 -27.30 1.58 -5.19
CA GLU A 296 -27.24 0.11 -5.11
C GLU A 296 -26.54 -0.56 -6.31
N TYR A 297 -26.77 -0.03 -7.52
CA TYR A 297 -26.13 -0.55 -8.73
C TYR A 297 -24.61 -0.33 -8.70
N GLU A 298 -24.18 0.88 -8.36
CA GLU A 298 -22.77 1.24 -8.25
C GLU A 298 -22.07 0.49 -7.12
N GLN A 299 -22.72 0.36 -5.96
CA GLN A 299 -22.22 -0.45 -4.84
C GLN A 299 -21.95 -1.89 -5.27
N LYS A 300 -22.87 -2.50 -6.03
CA LYS A 300 -22.68 -3.85 -6.57
C LYS A 300 -21.46 -3.91 -7.49
N LYS A 301 -21.26 -2.91 -8.36
CA LYS A 301 -20.12 -2.87 -9.28
C LYS A 301 -18.79 -2.68 -8.54
N VAL A 302 -18.75 -1.82 -7.54
CA VAL A 302 -17.58 -1.66 -6.66
C VAL A 302 -17.27 -2.96 -5.93
N ALA A 303 -18.28 -3.66 -5.41
CA ALA A 303 -18.07 -4.96 -4.76
C ALA A 303 -17.49 -6.02 -5.72
N GLU A 304 -17.95 -6.05 -6.98
CA GLU A 304 -17.41 -6.94 -8.01
C GLU A 304 -15.95 -6.58 -8.38
N ILE A 305 -15.64 -5.29 -8.53
CA ILE A 305 -14.27 -4.78 -8.75
C ILE A 305 -13.36 -5.16 -7.58
N GLY A 306 -13.81 -4.90 -6.34
CA GLY A 306 -13.07 -5.20 -5.13
C GLY A 306 -12.84 -6.70 -4.94
N LEU A 307 -13.80 -7.55 -5.30
CA LEU A 307 -13.62 -9.01 -5.26
C LEU A 307 -12.52 -9.46 -6.21
N LEU A 308 -12.52 -8.96 -7.45
CA LEU A 308 -11.50 -9.26 -8.45
C LEU A 308 -10.12 -8.81 -7.96
N GLU A 309 -9.99 -7.55 -7.56
CA GLU A 309 -8.69 -6.96 -7.21
C GLU A 309 -8.12 -7.55 -5.92
N ASN A 310 -8.93 -7.72 -4.87
CA ASN A 310 -8.46 -8.32 -3.63
C ASN A 310 -8.09 -9.81 -3.80
N THR A 311 -8.77 -10.55 -4.68
CA THR A 311 -8.38 -11.93 -5.01
C THR A 311 -7.02 -11.94 -5.72
N ARG A 312 -6.81 -11.03 -6.68
CA ARG A 312 -5.50 -10.87 -7.34
C ARG A 312 -4.41 -10.46 -6.34
N CYS A 313 -4.70 -9.53 -5.43
CA CYS A 313 -3.77 -9.09 -4.39
C CYS A 313 -3.38 -10.25 -3.45
N ALA A 314 -4.34 -11.09 -3.04
CA ALA A 314 -4.06 -12.27 -2.22
C ALA A 314 -3.14 -13.27 -2.95
N ILE A 315 -3.43 -13.57 -4.21
CA ILE A 315 -2.57 -14.41 -5.08
C ILE A 315 -1.17 -13.79 -5.24
N SER A 316 -1.11 -12.48 -5.45
CA SER A 316 0.14 -11.73 -5.61
C SER A 316 1.00 -11.79 -4.35
N ALA A 317 0.40 -11.64 -3.16
CA ALA A 317 1.11 -11.74 -1.89
C ALA A 317 1.66 -13.16 -1.64
N LEU A 318 0.86 -14.20 -1.92
CA LEU A 318 1.30 -15.59 -1.82
C LEU A 318 2.45 -15.92 -2.78
N PHE A 319 2.36 -15.44 -4.03
CA PHE A 319 3.46 -15.51 -4.99
C PHE A 319 4.74 -14.88 -4.44
N GLU A 320 4.64 -13.67 -3.88
CA GLU A 320 5.79 -12.97 -3.33
C GLU A 320 6.45 -13.77 -2.20
N PHE A 321 5.67 -14.25 -1.24
CA PHE A 321 6.21 -15.00 -0.11
C PHE A 321 7.02 -16.23 -0.55
N GLU A 322 6.58 -16.93 -1.60
CA GLU A 322 7.34 -18.04 -2.18
C GLU A 322 8.58 -17.57 -2.99
N LEU A 323 8.46 -16.44 -3.71
CA LEU A 323 9.54 -15.86 -4.51
C LEU A 323 10.80 -15.58 -3.69
N TRP A 324 10.65 -15.04 -2.47
CA TRP A 324 11.77 -14.71 -1.58
C TRP A 324 12.60 -15.94 -1.16
N GLY A 325 11.99 -17.14 -1.17
CA GLY A 325 12.67 -18.40 -0.90
C GLY A 325 13.23 -19.09 -2.15
N ASN A 326 12.63 -18.86 -3.32
CA ASN A 326 12.88 -19.67 -4.53
C ASN A 326 13.07 -18.79 -5.78
N MET A 327 13.95 -17.78 -5.69
CA MET A 327 14.16 -16.79 -6.75
C MET A 327 14.54 -17.37 -8.12
N SER A 328 15.21 -18.53 -8.17
CA SER A 328 15.56 -19.20 -9.43
C SER A 328 14.32 -19.68 -10.20
N GLN A 329 13.20 -19.88 -9.50
CA GLN A 329 11.93 -20.36 -10.04
C GLN A 329 10.92 -19.23 -10.24
N ALA A 330 11.35 -17.96 -10.23
CA ALA A 330 10.45 -16.81 -10.22
C ALA A 330 9.37 -16.85 -11.32
N GLY A 331 9.74 -17.27 -12.54
CA GLY A 331 8.79 -17.40 -13.65
C GLY A 331 7.78 -18.54 -13.45
N GLU A 332 8.24 -19.69 -12.97
CA GLU A 332 7.39 -20.87 -12.69
C GLU A 332 6.42 -20.60 -11.56
N LEU A 333 6.89 -19.96 -10.47
CA LEU A 333 6.05 -19.50 -9.38
C LEU A 333 4.99 -18.51 -9.85
N TYR A 334 5.37 -17.57 -10.72
CA TYR A 334 4.42 -16.61 -11.25
C TYR A 334 3.28 -17.28 -12.02
N ILE A 335 3.61 -18.25 -12.89
CA ILE A 335 2.62 -19.07 -13.60
C ILE A 335 1.75 -19.84 -12.60
N LYS A 336 2.36 -20.57 -11.66
CA LYS A 336 1.67 -21.36 -10.64
C LYS A 336 0.60 -20.56 -9.92
N HIS A 337 0.93 -19.34 -9.49
CA HIS A 337 0.01 -18.50 -8.71
C HIS A 337 -1.02 -17.81 -9.59
N TYR A 338 -0.62 -17.15 -10.67
CA TYR A 338 -1.54 -16.32 -11.48
C TYR A 338 -2.44 -17.14 -12.41
N SER A 339 -2.06 -18.35 -12.82
CA SER A 339 -2.95 -19.24 -13.56
C SER A 339 -4.17 -19.71 -12.76
N ARG A 340 -4.18 -19.53 -11.43
CA ARG A 340 -5.38 -19.76 -10.60
C ARG A 340 -6.57 -18.90 -11.05
N LEU A 341 -6.32 -17.71 -11.60
CA LEU A 341 -7.33 -16.82 -12.17
C LEU A 341 -7.86 -17.29 -13.55
N GLY A 342 -7.51 -18.50 -13.99
CA GLY A 342 -7.98 -19.05 -15.26
C GLY A 342 -7.22 -18.55 -16.49
N PHE A 343 -6.14 -17.78 -16.30
CA PHE A 343 -5.34 -17.23 -17.39
C PHE A 343 -4.20 -18.16 -17.82
N LYS A 344 -3.94 -18.18 -19.13
CA LYS A 344 -2.69 -18.69 -19.69
C LYS A 344 -1.64 -17.58 -19.62
N ILE A 345 -0.66 -17.74 -18.75
CA ILE A 345 0.42 -16.75 -18.58
C ILE A 345 1.51 -17.00 -19.61
N ASN A 346 1.49 -16.22 -20.69
CA ASN A 346 2.46 -16.35 -21.78
C ASN A 346 3.82 -15.69 -21.45
N ASN A 347 3.79 -14.62 -20.65
CA ASN A 347 4.96 -13.80 -20.35
C ASN A 347 5.23 -13.75 -18.84
N PRO A 348 5.81 -14.81 -18.27
CA PRO A 348 5.91 -14.94 -16.82
C PRO A 348 6.85 -13.91 -16.18
N PHE A 349 7.76 -13.29 -16.92
CA PHE A 349 8.69 -12.30 -16.36
C PHE A 349 8.08 -10.92 -16.13
N ILE A 350 6.81 -10.69 -16.53
CA ILE A 350 6.14 -9.41 -16.35
C ILE A 350 6.07 -8.97 -14.87
N TRP A 351 6.16 -9.91 -13.92
CA TRP A 351 6.24 -9.62 -12.49
C TRP A 351 7.37 -8.66 -12.12
N ALA A 352 8.47 -8.65 -12.88
CA ALA A 352 9.62 -7.80 -12.58
C ALA A 352 9.36 -6.31 -12.83
N SER A 353 8.30 -5.97 -13.57
CA SER A 353 7.87 -4.58 -13.77
C SER A 353 6.89 -4.09 -12.70
N ASP A 354 6.47 -4.96 -11.78
CA ASP A 354 5.62 -4.59 -10.66
C ASP A 354 6.46 -3.87 -9.59
N THR A 355 6.21 -2.57 -9.40
CA THR A 355 6.95 -1.73 -8.47
C THR A 355 6.79 -2.19 -7.02
N PHE A 356 5.72 -2.92 -6.69
CA PHE A 356 5.58 -3.57 -5.38
C PHE A 356 6.60 -4.69 -5.13
N ARG A 357 7.46 -5.04 -6.10
CA ARG A 357 8.56 -6.01 -5.90
C ARG A 357 9.90 -5.33 -5.67
N SER A 358 10.04 -4.09 -6.13
CA SER A 358 11.28 -3.32 -6.06
C SER A 358 11.20 -2.20 -5.04
N ILE A 359 10.14 -1.40 -5.07
CA ILE A 359 10.00 -0.19 -4.25
C ILE A 359 9.45 -0.57 -2.88
N ASP A 360 8.22 -1.12 -2.87
CA ASP A 360 7.48 -1.49 -1.66
C ASP A 360 7.19 -3.00 -1.60
N PRO A 361 8.23 -3.84 -1.40
CA PRO A 361 8.07 -5.29 -1.25
C PRO A 361 7.28 -5.67 -0.01
N VAL A 362 6.58 -6.80 -0.10
CA VAL A 362 5.79 -7.41 0.98
C VAL A 362 4.67 -6.48 1.44
N TYR A 363 4.01 -5.82 0.49
CA TYR A 363 3.01 -4.77 0.75
C TYR A 363 1.59 -5.17 0.35
N ILE A 364 1.42 -5.80 -0.81
CA ILE A 364 0.12 -6.02 -1.48
C ILE A 364 -0.90 -6.76 -0.58
N HIS A 365 -0.45 -7.54 0.38
CA HIS A 365 -1.33 -8.24 1.32
C HIS A 365 -2.20 -7.29 2.16
N ASN A 366 -1.76 -6.05 2.37
CA ASN A 366 -2.47 -5.05 3.15
C ASN A 366 -3.85 -4.70 2.57
N TYR A 367 -4.01 -4.75 1.24
CA TYR A 367 -5.31 -4.56 0.59
C TYR A 367 -6.33 -5.63 1.02
N VAL A 368 -5.88 -6.88 1.14
CA VAL A 368 -6.73 -8.01 1.55
C VAL A 368 -7.07 -7.90 3.03
N VAL A 369 -6.10 -7.54 3.87
CA VAL A 369 -6.33 -7.27 5.30
C VAL A 369 -7.38 -6.17 5.48
N GLY A 370 -7.22 -5.05 4.77
CA GLY A 370 -8.17 -3.94 4.79
C GLY A 370 -9.57 -4.33 4.31
N SER A 371 -9.66 -5.13 3.25
CA SER A 371 -10.93 -5.64 2.73
C SER A 371 -11.69 -6.49 3.78
N VAL A 372 -11.01 -7.47 4.39
CA VAL A 372 -11.60 -8.31 5.44
C VAL A 372 -11.95 -7.49 6.69
N LEU A 373 -11.07 -6.57 7.10
CA LEU A 373 -11.30 -5.68 8.24
C LEU A 373 -12.51 -4.76 8.00
N SER A 374 -12.68 -4.26 6.78
CA SER A 374 -13.79 -3.36 6.45
C SER A 374 -15.15 -4.02 6.66
N GLU A 375 -15.29 -5.29 6.27
CA GLU A 375 -16.52 -6.05 6.49
C GLU A 375 -16.79 -6.26 7.98
N ALA A 376 -15.76 -6.63 8.75
CA ALA A 376 -15.86 -6.80 10.19
C ALA A 376 -16.25 -5.49 10.90
N LEU A 377 -15.64 -4.36 10.53
CA LEU A 377 -15.95 -3.04 11.07
C LEU A 377 -17.37 -2.60 10.73
N ILE A 378 -17.80 -2.74 9.47
CA ILE A 378 -19.16 -2.39 9.06
C ILE A 378 -20.19 -3.19 9.88
N ASN A 379 -19.99 -4.51 10.04
CA ASN A 379 -20.89 -5.34 10.83
C ASN A 379 -20.89 -4.94 12.31
N TYR A 380 -19.72 -4.65 12.89
CA TYR A 380 -19.60 -4.16 14.25
C TYR A 380 -20.31 -2.82 14.44
N PHE A 381 -20.13 -1.87 13.52
CA PHE A 381 -20.75 -0.56 13.60
C PHE A 381 -22.27 -0.60 13.43
N ILE A 382 -22.77 -1.39 12.48
CA ILE A 382 -24.23 -1.59 12.33
C ILE A 382 -24.81 -2.19 13.63
N LYS A 383 -24.16 -3.18 14.22
CA LYS A 383 -24.65 -3.81 15.46
C LYS A 383 -24.63 -2.85 16.65
N LYS A 384 -23.61 -2.01 16.76
CA LYS A 384 -23.36 -1.18 17.95
C LYS A 384 -24.00 0.21 17.87
N TYR A 385 -23.99 0.82 16.68
CA TYR A 385 -24.39 2.21 16.44
C TYR A 385 -25.47 2.34 15.36
N SER A 386 -25.96 1.23 14.81
CA SER A 386 -26.90 1.24 13.69
C SER A 386 -26.35 2.10 12.54
N TYR A 387 -27.19 2.90 11.89
CA TYR A 387 -26.79 3.82 10.82
C TYR A 387 -26.37 5.21 11.33
N ASN A 388 -25.96 5.34 12.60
CA ASN A 388 -25.40 6.58 13.11
C ASN A 388 -23.94 6.74 12.69
N TYR A 389 -23.73 7.20 11.45
CA TYR A 389 -22.40 7.29 10.84
C TYR A 389 -21.46 8.29 11.52
N ARG A 390 -22.00 9.29 12.24
CA ARG A 390 -21.17 10.18 13.07
C ARG A 390 -20.50 9.43 14.21
N GLU A 391 -21.21 8.48 14.83
CA GLU A 391 -20.61 7.60 15.85
C GLU A 391 -19.60 6.63 15.24
N TRP A 392 -19.75 6.23 13.98
CA TRP A 392 -18.74 5.42 13.28
C TRP A 392 -17.45 6.23 13.11
N GLY A 393 -17.56 7.46 12.62
CA GLY A 393 -16.43 8.40 12.46
C GLY A 393 -15.73 8.68 13.80
N LYS A 394 -16.51 9.01 14.84
CA LYS A 394 -16.01 9.22 16.21
C LYS A 394 -15.28 7.98 16.74
N TRP A 395 -15.85 6.80 16.56
CA TRP A 395 -15.23 5.56 17.02
C TRP A 395 -13.89 5.32 16.31
N LEU A 396 -13.83 5.48 14.99
CA LEU A 396 -12.60 5.31 14.22
C LEU A 396 -11.50 6.27 14.71
N ILE A 397 -11.83 7.54 14.98
CA ILE A 397 -10.88 8.49 15.55
C ILE A 397 -10.40 8.03 16.92
N ASP A 398 -11.33 7.82 17.85
CA ASP A 398 -11.02 7.60 19.26
C ASP A 398 -10.30 6.26 19.50
N ASN A 399 -10.54 5.26 18.64
CA ASN A 399 -10.06 3.88 18.85
C ASN A 399 -8.96 3.46 17.88
N ILE A 400 -8.89 4.04 16.69
CA ILE A 400 -7.90 3.68 15.68
C ILE A 400 -6.90 4.82 15.49
N TYR A 401 -7.36 6.01 15.11
CA TYR A 401 -6.49 7.06 14.58
C TYR A 401 -5.71 7.86 15.62
N ILE A 402 -6.36 8.22 16.74
CA ILE A 402 -5.88 9.29 17.63
C ILE A 402 -4.47 9.08 18.16
N ASP A 403 -4.12 7.83 18.48
CA ASP A 403 -2.88 7.48 19.16
C ASP A 403 -1.82 6.86 18.22
N GLY A 404 -1.99 6.96 16.89
CA GLY A 404 -0.97 6.57 15.91
C GLY A 404 -0.37 5.19 16.20
N ARG A 405 0.95 5.11 16.34
CA ARG A 405 1.66 3.85 16.68
C ARG A 405 1.86 3.62 18.19
N LYS A 406 1.25 4.41 19.07
CA LYS A 406 1.29 4.16 20.53
C LYS A 406 0.73 2.79 20.87
N ARG A 407 -0.42 2.41 20.34
CA ARG A 407 -0.86 1.00 20.36
C ARG A 407 -0.47 0.28 19.08
N ALA A 408 -0.24 -1.03 19.18
CA ALA A 408 -0.05 -1.86 17.99
C ALA A 408 -1.37 -1.92 17.20
N PHE A 409 -1.30 -2.06 15.87
CA PHE A 409 -2.51 -2.04 15.04
C PHE A 409 -3.48 -3.17 15.43
N LYS A 410 -2.96 -4.36 15.72
CA LYS A 410 -3.71 -5.49 16.24
C LYS A 410 -4.52 -5.18 17.50
N GLU A 411 -3.93 -4.47 18.47
CA GLU A 411 -4.60 -4.07 19.72
C GLU A 411 -5.75 -3.09 19.47
N LYS A 412 -5.67 -2.28 18.40
CA LYS A 412 -6.73 -1.32 18.06
C LYS A 412 -7.97 -2.01 17.48
N ILE A 413 -7.79 -3.16 16.81
CA ILE A 413 -8.86 -3.89 16.13
C ILE A 413 -9.33 -5.14 16.86
N GLU A 414 -8.73 -5.49 18.01
CA GLU A 414 -9.03 -6.75 18.74
C GLU A 414 -10.49 -6.87 19.16
N SER A 415 -11.15 -5.74 19.48
CA SER A 415 -12.56 -5.70 19.87
C SER A 415 -13.51 -5.96 18.69
N VAL A 416 -12.99 -5.93 17.47
CA VAL A 416 -13.74 -6.11 16.21
C VAL A 416 -13.47 -7.48 15.62
N CYS A 417 -12.19 -7.91 15.56
CA CYS A 417 -11.78 -9.17 14.94
C CYS A 417 -10.35 -9.59 15.33
N ASP A 418 -10.05 -10.90 15.28
CA ASP A 418 -8.68 -11.44 15.40
C ASP A 418 -8.09 -11.75 14.01
N LEU A 419 -7.62 -10.71 13.30
CA LEU A 419 -7.10 -10.83 11.93
C LEU A 419 -5.58 -10.98 11.81
N LEU A 420 -4.79 -10.45 12.76
CA LEU A 420 -3.35 -10.22 12.61
C LEU A 420 -2.49 -10.91 13.68
#